data_AF-A0A2V7P1V3-F1
#
_entry.id   AF-A0A2V7P1V3-F1
#
_cell.length_a   1.000
_cell.length_b   1.000
_cell.length_c   1.000
_cell.angle_alpha   90.00
_cell.angle_beta   90.00
_cell.angle_gamma   90.00
#
_symmetry.space_group_name_H-M   'P 1'
#
loop_
_entity.id
_entity.type
_entity.pdbx_description
1 polymer ?
#
loop_
_entity_poly.entity_id
_entity_poly.type
_entity_poly.pdbx_seq_one_letter_code
_entity_poly.pdbx_strand_id
1 'polypeptide(L)'
;MSSLRIRDLLERKGDPLQLEPLTGEAGLDRVIPSAEASSPGLVLAGYTQRFAAHRIHILGETEITYLASLDGSGRRRSLETLFDFDIPCVVITKGQEAPAELLGLARAKGIPVIRTKLKTAEFYSRLKPFLDDAFAPHTTVHGSLADVFGVGLLFLGRSGIGKSECVLDLVERGHRLVADDVVHITRRGNDVLIGRGHELSRHYMEIRGVGLIDIQALFGIRAVRQQKRIEVVVQLEDWDAGREYDRTGIEGQETKVLEVALPLVTVPLNPGKNLTVICEVVAMNHLLRYGGVDSAQAFNERLIRRMAEKRQLQEYLEEDYE
;
A
#
# COMPACT_ATOMS: atom_id res chain seq x y z
N MET A 1 -15.37 -7.28 0.26
CA MET A 1 -14.08 -7.99 0.21
C MET A 1 -14.22 -9.17 -0.73
N SER A 2 -13.50 -9.19 -1.85
CA SER A 2 -13.39 -10.40 -2.67
C SER A 2 -12.59 -11.42 -1.86
N SER A 3 -13.23 -12.52 -1.46
CA SER A 3 -12.56 -13.60 -0.74
C SER A 3 -11.50 -14.25 -1.63
N LEU A 4 -10.22 -14.21 -1.24
CA LEU A 4 -9.13 -14.86 -1.96
C LEU A 4 -9.27 -16.38 -1.85
N ARG A 5 -9.27 -17.12 -2.96
CA ARG A 5 -9.35 -18.58 -2.98
C ARG A 5 -7.99 -19.23 -3.23
N ILE A 6 -7.86 -20.52 -2.94
CA ILE A 6 -6.66 -21.30 -3.28
C ILE A 6 -6.43 -21.34 -4.79
N ARG A 7 -7.50 -21.40 -5.58
CA ARG A 7 -7.46 -21.27 -7.04
C ARG A 7 -6.80 -19.96 -7.49
N ASP A 8 -7.16 -18.83 -6.88
CA ASP A 8 -6.53 -17.54 -7.17
C ASP A 8 -5.01 -17.54 -6.89
N LEU A 9 -4.58 -18.21 -5.82
CA LEU A 9 -3.16 -18.34 -5.49
C LEU A 9 -2.41 -19.14 -6.57
N LEU A 10 -2.99 -20.24 -7.05
CA LEU A 10 -2.42 -21.06 -8.12
C LEU A 10 -2.38 -20.30 -9.46
N GLU A 11 -3.46 -19.63 -9.84
CA GLU A 11 -3.54 -18.90 -11.11
C GLU A 11 -2.61 -17.68 -11.14
N ARG A 12 -2.55 -16.91 -10.05
CA ARG A 12 -1.79 -15.64 -10.00
C ARG A 12 -0.32 -15.83 -9.63
N LYS A 13 0.01 -16.90 -8.91
CA LYS A 13 1.36 -17.13 -8.34
C LYS A 13 1.88 -18.55 -8.50
N GLY A 14 1.25 -19.41 -9.30
CA GLY A 14 1.67 -20.78 -9.58
C GLY A 14 3.14 -20.89 -10.00
N ASP A 15 3.53 -20.27 -11.12
CA ASP A 15 4.91 -20.36 -11.62
C ASP A 15 5.93 -19.68 -10.69
N PRO A 16 5.72 -18.43 -10.22
CA PRO A 16 6.69 -17.76 -9.33
C PRO A 16 6.94 -18.49 -8.01
N LEU A 17 5.93 -19.20 -7.49
CA LEU A 17 6.01 -20.01 -6.27
C LEU A 17 6.23 -21.50 -6.53
N GLN A 18 6.32 -21.92 -7.80
CA GLN A 18 6.51 -23.31 -8.23
C GLN A 18 5.48 -24.27 -7.60
N LEU A 19 4.20 -23.88 -7.62
CA LEU A 19 3.10 -24.61 -6.99
C LEU A 19 2.62 -25.77 -7.87
N GLU A 20 2.49 -26.94 -7.25
CA GLU A 20 1.99 -28.16 -7.87
C GLU A 20 0.86 -28.75 -7.00
N PRO A 21 -0.40 -28.79 -7.47
CA PRO A 21 -1.49 -29.40 -6.71
C PRO A 21 -1.38 -30.93 -6.70
N LEU A 22 -1.27 -31.53 -5.52
CA LEU A 22 -1.17 -32.99 -5.35
C LEU A 22 -2.54 -33.68 -5.18
N THR A 23 -3.57 -32.91 -4.82
CA THR A 23 -4.95 -33.38 -4.63
C THR A 23 -5.84 -33.13 -5.86
N GLY A 24 -5.27 -32.66 -6.98
CA GLY A 24 -6.05 -32.24 -8.15
C GLY A 24 -6.91 -31.02 -7.85
N GLU A 25 -8.13 -30.99 -8.41
CA GLU A 25 -9.11 -29.90 -8.21
C GLU A 25 -9.77 -29.90 -6.81
N ALA A 26 -9.55 -30.94 -6.00
CA ALA A 26 -10.21 -31.06 -4.71
C ALA A 26 -9.80 -29.90 -3.78
N GLY A 27 -10.79 -29.10 -3.38
CA GLY A 27 -10.63 -28.04 -2.38
C GLY A 27 -10.02 -26.73 -2.89
N LEU A 28 -9.81 -26.56 -4.20
CA LEU A 28 -9.20 -25.33 -4.75
C LEU A 28 -10.09 -24.09 -4.58
N ASP A 29 -11.41 -24.26 -4.46
CA ASP A 29 -12.34 -23.13 -4.25
C ASP A 29 -12.46 -22.71 -2.77
N ARG A 30 -11.71 -23.34 -1.87
CA ARG A 30 -11.64 -22.92 -0.47
C ARG A 30 -11.07 -21.52 -0.35
N VAL A 31 -11.64 -20.75 0.57
CA VAL A 31 -11.23 -19.38 0.86
C VAL A 31 -10.01 -19.40 1.77
N ILE A 32 -9.03 -18.55 1.47
CA ILE A 32 -7.97 -18.16 2.38
C ILE A 32 -8.56 -17.08 3.31
N PRO A 33 -8.68 -17.31 4.62
CA PRO A 33 -9.29 -16.34 5.52
C PRO A 33 -8.27 -15.39 6.18
N SER A 34 -6.97 -15.62 6.01
CA SER A 34 -5.92 -14.83 6.66
C SER A 34 -4.72 -14.60 5.75
N ALA A 35 -4.07 -13.45 5.93
CA ALA A 35 -2.82 -13.10 5.27
C ALA A 35 -1.59 -13.82 5.86
N GLU A 36 -1.77 -14.59 6.93
CA GLU A 36 -0.69 -15.32 7.60
C GLU A 36 -0.67 -16.80 7.21
N ALA A 37 0.55 -17.33 7.11
CA ALA A 37 0.82 -18.76 7.01
C ALA A 37 1.58 -19.24 8.25
N SER A 38 1.48 -20.53 8.56
CA SER A 38 2.12 -21.09 9.77
C SER A 38 2.50 -22.55 9.60
N SER A 39 3.43 -23.03 10.42
CA SER A 39 3.81 -24.45 10.42
C SER A 39 3.13 -25.18 11.59
N PRO A 40 2.47 -26.34 11.35
CA PRO A 40 1.66 -27.01 12.36
C PRO A 40 2.44 -27.99 13.25
N GLY A 41 3.74 -27.78 13.48
CA GLY A 41 4.62 -28.75 14.17
C GLY A 41 4.10 -29.23 15.53
N LEU A 42 3.59 -28.32 16.38
CA LEU A 42 3.03 -28.68 17.69
C LEU A 42 1.70 -29.46 17.59
N VAL A 43 0.89 -29.16 16.57
CA VAL A 43 -0.37 -29.87 16.34
C VAL A 43 -0.13 -31.30 15.89
N LEU A 44 0.87 -31.50 15.02
CA LEU A 44 1.30 -32.84 14.64
C LEU A 44 1.78 -33.66 15.85
N ALA A 45 2.34 -32.99 16.88
CA ALA A 45 2.72 -33.62 18.14
C ALA A 45 1.58 -33.73 19.18
N GLY A 46 0.35 -33.30 18.85
CA GLY A 46 -0.84 -33.44 19.69
C GLY A 46 -1.20 -32.21 20.54
N TYR A 47 -0.47 -31.09 20.46
CA TYR A 47 -0.80 -29.86 21.16
C TYR A 47 -1.66 -28.92 20.29
N THR A 48 -2.96 -28.83 20.59
CA THR A 48 -3.94 -28.14 19.73
C THR A 48 -4.52 -26.83 20.31
N GLN A 49 -4.25 -26.50 21.57
CA GLN A 49 -4.93 -25.40 22.29
C GLN A 49 -4.85 -24.02 21.62
N ARG A 50 -3.77 -23.73 20.87
CA ARG A 50 -3.56 -22.44 20.19
C ARG A 50 -3.38 -22.59 18.68
N PHE A 51 -4.04 -23.58 18.09
CA PHE A 51 -3.90 -23.83 16.66
C PHE A 51 -4.64 -22.79 15.81
N ALA A 52 -3.89 -22.13 14.93
CA ALA A 52 -4.42 -21.13 14.01
C ALA A 52 -4.94 -21.78 12.71
N ALA A 53 -6.04 -22.54 12.81
CA ALA A 53 -6.62 -23.32 11.71
C ALA A 53 -7.00 -22.48 10.47
N HIS A 54 -7.24 -21.19 10.64
CA HIS A 54 -7.61 -20.26 9.57
C HIS A 54 -6.42 -19.85 8.67
N ARG A 55 -5.24 -20.44 8.83
CA ARG A 55 -4.01 -20.07 8.10
C ARG A 55 -3.66 -21.12 7.07
N ILE A 56 -2.92 -20.73 6.03
CA ILE A 56 -2.25 -21.71 5.18
C ILE A 56 -1.20 -22.42 6.02
N HIS A 57 -1.20 -23.76 6.02
CA HIS A 57 -0.26 -24.54 6.80
C HIS A 57 0.90 -25.07 5.96
N ILE A 58 2.12 -24.72 6.35
CA ILE A 58 3.34 -25.06 5.62
C ILE A 58 4.08 -26.16 6.35
N LEU A 59 4.25 -27.29 5.67
CA LEU A 59 5.03 -28.44 6.11
C LEU A 59 6.43 -28.31 5.52
N GLY A 60 7.37 -28.01 6.39
CA GLY A 60 8.80 -27.98 6.12
C GLY A 60 9.42 -29.37 6.23
N GLU A 61 10.74 -29.38 6.26
CA GLU A 61 11.51 -30.61 6.49
C GLU A 61 11.30 -31.17 7.90
N THR A 62 11.14 -30.29 8.89
CA THR A 62 10.88 -30.68 10.28
C THR A 62 9.58 -31.46 10.40
N GLU A 63 8.48 -30.95 9.83
CA GLU A 63 7.17 -31.60 9.88
C GLU A 63 7.16 -32.92 9.10
N ILE A 64 7.75 -32.96 7.90
CA ILE A 64 7.78 -34.17 7.08
C ILE A 64 8.67 -35.24 7.71
N THR A 65 9.84 -34.88 8.24
CA THR A 65 10.74 -35.82 8.92
C THR A 65 10.12 -36.36 10.21
N TYR A 66 9.41 -35.50 10.97
CA TYR A 66 8.64 -35.94 12.13
C TYR A 66 7.55 -36.95 11.74
N LEU A 67 6.77 -36.66 10.69
CA LEU A 67 5.76 -37.61 10.20
C LEU A 67 6.39 -38.92 9.72
N ALA A 68 7.58 -38.86 9.12
CA ALA A 68 8.31 -40.05 8.66
C ALA A 68 8.90 -40.89 9.81
N SER A 69 9.15 -40.30 11.00
CA SER A 69 9.69 -41.02 12.15
C SER A 69 8.63 -41.78 12.95
N LEU A 70 7.35 -41.46 12.76
CA LEU A 70 6.22 -42.15 13.39
C LEU A 70 5.90 -43.47 12.68
N ASP A 71 5.36 -44.43 13.44
CA ASP A 71 4.75 -45.63 12.88
C ASP A 71 3.45 -45.29 12.12
N GLY A 72 2.94 -46.20 11.29
CA GLY A 72 1.74 -45.94 10.49
C GLY A 72 0.52 -45.49 11.30
N SER A 73 0.35 -46.05 12.52
CA SER A 73 -0.75 -45.67 13.42
C SER A 73 -0.54 -44.29 14.05
N GLY A 74 0.66 -43.96 14.50
CA GLY A 74 1.02 -42.64 15.04
C GLY A 74 0.94 -41.55 13.99
N ARG A 75 1.48 -41.80 12.78
CA ARG A 75 1.40 -40.87 11.65
C ARG A 75 -0.05 -40.55 11.29
N ARG A 76 -0.89 -41.57 11.19
CA ARG A 76 -2.32 -41.39 10.88
C ARG A 76 -3.03 -40.56 11.95
N ARG A 77 -2.84 -40.86 13.23
CA ARG A 77 -3.43 -40.08 14.35
C ARG A 77 -2.99 -38.62 14.33
N SER A 78 -1.71 -38.36 14.05
CA SER A 78 -1.17 -37.00 13.97
C SER A 78 -1.79 -36.19 12.83
N LEU A 79 -1.96 -36.82 11.66
CA LEU A 79 -2.62 -36.20 10.52
C LEU A 79 -4.13 -36.03 10.74
N GLU A 80 -4.81 -37.01 11.33
CA GLU A 80 -6.21 -36.90 11.71
C GLU A 80 -6.43 -35.73 12.68
N THR A 81 -5.53 -35.53 13.65
CA THR A 81 -5.55 -34.36 14.55
C THR A 81 -5.45 -33.04 13.78
N LEU A 82 -4.58 -32.95 12.77
CA LEU A 82 -4.46 -31.76 11.94
C LEU A 82 -5.71 -31.52 11.07
N PHE A 83 -6.24 -32.57 10.45
CA PHE A 83 -7.38 -32.53 9.53
C PHE A 83 -8.75 -32.56 10.23
N ASP A 84 -8.79 -32.64 11.56
CA ASP A 84 -10.00 -32.41 12.36
C ASP A 84 -10.38 -30.92 12.34
N PHE A 85 -9.40 -30.04 12.13
CA PHE A 85 -9.61 -28.63 11.91
C PHE A 85 -9.95 -28.32 10.44
N ASP A 86 -10.82 -27.32 10.25
CA ASP A 86 -11.17 -26.81 8.93
C ASP A 86 -10.08 -25.87 8.40
N ILE A 87 -8.98 -26.44 7.90
CA ILE A 87 -7.83 -25.68 7.41
C ILE A 87 -7.97 -25.32 5.92
N PRO A 88 -7.53 -24.13 5.47
CA PRO A 88 -7.72 -23.70 4.08
C PRO A 88 -6.89 -24.51 3.09
N CYS A 89 -5.62 -24.80 3.42
CA CYS A 89 -4.67 -25.48 2.52
C CYS A 89 -3.45 -25.98 3.29
N VAL A 90 -2.85 -27.05 2.79
CA VAL A 90 -1.53 -27.55 3.20
C VAL A 90 -0.53 -27.33 2.07
N VAL A 91 0.64 -26.78 2.38
CA VAL A 91 1.75 -26.62 1.43
C VAL A 91 2.97 -27.39 1.91
N ILE A 92 3.51 -28.26 1.06
CA ILE A 92 4.72 -29.04 1.31
C ILE A 92 5.88 -28.38 0.56
N THR A 93 6.92 -28.00 1.30
CA THR A 93 8.07 -27.27 0.75
C THR A 93 9.23 -28.20 0.40
N LYS A 94 10.26 -27.66 -0.28
CA LYS A 94 11.48 -28.36 -0.71
C LYS A 94 11.25 -29.56 -1.66
N GLY A 95 10.10 -29.61 -2.33
CA GLY A 95 9.75 -30.70 -3.24
C GLY A 95 9.65 -32.06 -2.55
N GLN A 96 9.43 -32.07 -1.24
CA GLN A 96 9.36 -33.31 -0.47
C GLN A 96 8.17 -34.18 -0.91
N GLU A 97 8.34 -35.49 -0.80
CA GLU A 97 7.27 -36.44 -1.04
C GLU A 97 6.24 -36.38 0.09
N ALA A 98 4.96 -36.32 -0.30
CA ALA A 98 3.86 -36.27 0.64
C ALA A 98 3.52 -37.69 1.12
N PRO A 99 3.37 -37.93 2.44
CA PRO A 99 2.87 -39.21 2.93
C PRO A 99 1.51 -39.57 2.30
N ALA A 100 1.34 -40.83 1.89
CA ALA A 100 0.11 -41.27 1.23
C ALA A 100 -1.15 -41.04 2.11
N GLU A 101 -1.01 -41.20 3.43
CA GLU A 101 -2.08 -40.93 4.39
C GLU A 101 -2.47 -39.46 4.44
N LEU A 102 -1.52 -38.54 4.25
CA LEU A 102 -1.78 -37.11 4.18
C LEU A 102 -2.64 -36.80 2.96
N LEU A 103 -2.27 -37.32 1.78
CA LEU A 103 -3.04 -37.11 0.55
C LEU A 103 -4.43 -37.76 0.64
N GLY A 104 -4.54 -38.94 1.25
CA GLY A 104 -5.81 -39.64 1.44
C GLY A 104 -6.77 -38.85 2.33
N LEU A 105 -6.31 -38.40 3.50
CA LEU A 105 -7.12 -37.60 4.43
C LEU A 105 -7.49 -36.25 3.84
N ALA A 106 -6.56 -35.58 3.18
CA ALA A 106 -6.80 -34.29 2.54
C ALA A 106 -7.89 -34.38 1.46
N ARG A 107 -7.85 -35.42 0.60
CA ARG A 107 -8.90 -35.67 -0.40
C ARG A 107 -10.25 -35.95 0.26
N ALA A 108 -10.29 -36.78 1.30
CA ALA A 108 -11.53 -37.09 2.01
C ALA A 108 -12.18 -35.86 2.67
N LYS A 109 -11.37 -34.90 3.13
CA LYS A 109 -11.82 -33.65 3.74
C LYS A 109 -11.97 -32.49 2.74
N GLY A 110 -11.63 -32.71 1.46
CA GLY A 110 -11.64 -31.67 0.45
C GLY A 110 -10.64 -30.53 0.72
N ILE A 111 -9.51 -30.83 1.36
CA ILE A 111 -8.46 -29.85 1.66
C ILE A 111 -7.36 -29.97 0.60
N PRO A 112 -6.99 -28.87 -0.07
CA PRO A 112 -5.96 -28.91 -1.10
C PRO A 112 -4.58 -29.10 -0.47
N VAL A 113 -3.78 -29.98 -1.08
CA VAL A 113 -2.35 -30.15 -0.78
C VAL A 113 -1.57 -29.68 -1.97
N ILE A 114 -0.69 -28.72 -1.75
CA ILE A 114 0.17 -28.13 -2.77
C ILE A 114 1.62 -28.45 -2.44
N ARG A 115 2.40 -28.82 -3.44
CA ARG A 115 3.85 -28.96 -3.33
C ARG A 115 4.54 -27.76 -3.95
N THR A 116 5.64 -27.34 -3.35
CA THR A 116 6.57 -26.37 -3.95
C THR A 116 8.00 -26.87 -3.80
N LYS A 117 8.82 -26.64 -4.83
CA LYS A 117 10.25 -26.96 -4.79
C LYS A 117 11.06 -25.91 -4.01
N LEU A 118 10.46 -24.76 -3.67
CA LEU A 118 11.11 -23.70 -2.91
C LEU A 118 11.44 -24.15 -1.49
N LYS A 119 12.54 -23.62 -0.93
CA LYS A 119 12.87 -23.79 0.49
C LYS A 119 11.82 -23.11 1.36
N THR A 120 11.58 -23.61 2.56
CA THR A 120 10.52 -23.11 3.46
C THR A 120 10.60 -21.60 3.70
N ALA A 121 11.77 -21.07 4.08
CA ALA A 121 11.96 -19.64 4.32
C ALA A 121 11.74 -18.78 3.05
N GLU A 122 12.18 -19.29 1.90
CA GLU A 122 11.99 -18.63 0.60
C GLU A 122 10.52 -18.65 0.16
N PHE A 123 9.81 -19.75 0.40
CA PHE A 123 8.38 -19.82 0.14
C PHE A 123 7.62 -18.79 1.00
N TYR A 124 7.92 -18.70 2.29
CA TYR A 124 7.34 -17.68 3.18
C TYR A 124 7.62 -16.25 2.66
N SER A 125 8.86 -15.93 2.30
CA SER A 125 9.23 -14.58 1.87
C SER A 125 8.59 -14.17 0.54
N ARG A 126 8.26 -15.13 -0.34
CA ARG A 126 7.58 -14.87 -1.61
C ARG A 126 6.04 -14.90 -1.49
N LEU A 127 5.49 -15.73 -0.61
CA LEU A 127 4.05 -15.82 -0.37
C LEU A 127 3.54 -14.58 0.38
N LYS A 128 4.29 -14.13 1.39
CA LYS A 128 3.86 -13.06 2.30
C LYS A 128 3.49 -11.76 1.58
N PRO A 129 4.28 -11.20 0.64
CA PRO A 129 3.90 -9.99 -0.08
C PRO A 129 2.62 -10.14 -0.90
N PHE A 130 2.34 -11.33 -1.44
CA PHE A 130 1.10 -11.59 -2.18
C PHE A 130 -0.11 -11.59 -1.26
N LEU A 131 -0.01 -12.27 -0.11
CA LEU A 131 -1.07 -12.26 0.89
C LEU A 131 -1.28 -10.86 1.47
N ASP A 132 -0.20 -10.13 1.80
CA ASP A 132 -0.29 -8.76 2.30
C ASP A 132 -1.01 -7.84 1.31
N ASP A 133 -0.72 -7.95 0.00
CA ASP A 133 -1.39 -7.14 -1.03
C ASP A 133 -2.86 -7.55 -1.22
N ALA A 134 -3.17 -8.85 -1.21
CA ALA A 134 -4.53 -9.35 -1.38
C ALA A 134 -5.46 -8.99 -0.20
N PHE A 135 -4.92 -8.89 1.02
CA PHE A 135 -5.65 -8.53 2.23
C PHE A 135 -5.47 -7.07 2.65
N ALA A 136 -4.71 -6.29 1.88
CA ALA A 136 -4.44 -4.90 2.20
C ALA A 136 -5.73 -4.08 2.28
N PRO A 137 -5.91 -3.26 3.33
CA PRO A 137 -6.99 -2.29 3.38
C PRO A 137 -6.95 -1.39 2.15
N HIS A 138 -8.11 -1.16 1.56
CA HIS A 138 -8.23 -0.32 0.39
C HIS A 138 -9.47 0.58 0.48
N THR A 139 -9.38 1.73 -0.15
CA THR A 139 -10.48 2.66 -0.34
C THR A 139 -10.41 3.25 -1.74
N THR A 140 -11.47 3.92 -2.15
CA THR A 140 -11.51 4.65 -3.42
C THR A 140 -11.91 6.09 -3.12
N VAL A 141 -11.22 7.04 -3.72
CA VAL A 141 -11.49 8.48 -3.55
C VAL A 141 -11.67 9.14 -4.90
N HIS A 142 -12.53 10.15 -4.95
CA HIS A 142 -12.65 11.03 -6.11
C HIS A 142 -11.56 12.10 -6.07
N GLY A 143 -10.73 12.14 -7.10
CA GLY A 143 -9.54 12.97 -7.13
C GLY A 143 -8.62 12.60 -8.28
N SER A 144 -7.49 13.29 -8.34
CA SER A 144 -6.43 13.02 -9.31
C SER A 144 -5.13 12.72 -8.57
N LEU A 145 -4.28 11.85 -9.11
CA LEU A 145 -2.98 11.52 -8.52
C LEU A 145 -1.90 11.74 -9.57
N ALA A 146 -0.87 12.51 -9.21
CA ALA A 146 0.27 12.80 -10.07
C ALA A 146 1.60 12.56 -9.35
N ASP A 147 2.62 12.19 -10.12
CA ASP A 147 4.02 12.07 -9.68
C ASP A 147 4.78 13.33 -10.10
N VAL A 148 5.00 14.23 -9.14
CA VAL A 148 5.63 15.55 -9.32
C VAL A 148 7.00 15.53 -8.66
N PHE A 149 8.07 15.62 -9.46
CA PHE A 149 9.46 15.47 -9.00
C PHE A 149 9.74 14.21 -8.15
N GLY A 150 8.99 13.14 -8.36
CA GLY A 150 9.13 11.93 -7.53
C GLY A 150 8.30 11.95 -6.25
N VAL A 151 7.43 12.94 -6.03
CA VAL A 151 6.46 13.01 -4.93
C VAL A 151 5.06 12.76 -5.48
N GLY A 152 4.32 11.84 -4.87
CA GLY A 152 2.92 11.58 -5.20
C GLY A 152 1.99 12.58 -4.52
N LEU A 153 1.38 13.43 -5.35
CA LEU A 153 0.40 14.42 -4.92
C LEU A 153 -1.01 13.91 -5.22
N LEU A 154 -1.82 13.69 -4.18
CA LEU A 154 -3.24 13.38 -4.31
C LEU A 154 -4.07 14.66 -4.27
N PHE A 155 -4.67 15.02 -5.40
CA PHE A 155 -5.52 16.20 -5.56
C PHE A 155 -6.96 15.88 -5.19
N LEU A 156 -7.47 16.59 -4.19
CA LEU A 156 -8.86 16.52 -3.74
C LEU A 156 -9.54 17.90 -3.92
N GLY A 157 -10.86 17.91 -4.00
CA GLY A 157 -11.65 19.12 -4.24
C GLY A 157 -12.95 18.82 -4.96
N ARG A 158 -13.88 19.80 -4.97
CA ARG A 158 -15.19 19.64 -5.61
C ARG A 158 -15.06 19.28 -7.10
N SER A 159 -16.10 18.69 -7.68
CA SER A 159 -16.11 18.39 -9.11
C SER A 159 -16.04 19.67 -9.94
N GLY A 160 -15.27 19.66 -11.03
CA GLY A 160 -15.09 20.81 -11.92
C GLY A 160 -14.23 21.95 -11.35
N ILE A 161 -13.55 21.74 -10.22
CA ILE A 161 -12.70 22.77 -9.60
C ILE A 161 -11.36 23.00 -10.33
N GLY A 162 -10.99 22.15 -11.29
CA GLY A 162 -9.71 22.24 -12.01
C GLY A 162 -8.66 21.16 -11.67
N LYS A 163 -9.05 20.03 -11.06
CA LYS A 163 -8.11 18.94 -10.70
C LYS A 163 -7.43 18.35 -11.94
N SER A 164 -8.24 17.91 -12.91
CA SER A 164 -7.76 17.28 -14.14
C SER A 164 -6.92 18.24 -14.97
N GLU A 165 -7.36 19.50 -15.09
CA GLU A 165 -6.63 20.56 -15.79
C GLU A 165 -5.28 20.87 -15.13
N CYS A 166 -5.21 20.93 -13.80
CA CYS A 166 -3.94 21.09 -13.09
C CYS A 166 -2.98 19.93 -13.33
N VAL A 167 -3.50 18.69 -13.37
CA VAL A 167 -2.66 17.50 -13.62
C VAL A 167 -2.21 17.47 -15.09
N LEU A 168 -3.05 17.90 -16.02
CA LEU A 168 -2.67 18.03 -17.44
C LEU A 168 -1.52 19.03 -17.62
N ASP A 169 -1.60 20.20 -16.99
CA ASP A 169 -0.52 21.20 -17.00
C ASP A 169 0.78 20.64 -16.39
N LEU A 170 0.67 19.85 -15.32
CA LEU A 170 1.83 19.15 -14.72
C LEU A 170 2.44 18.16 -15.72
N VAL A 171 1.61 17.39 -16.43
CA VAL A 171 2.07 16.45 -17.45
C VAL A 171 2.79 17.16 -18.59
N GLU A 172 2.27 18.29 -19.07
CA GLU A 172 2.92 19.11 -20.10
C GLU A 172 4.32 19.56 -19.67
N ARG A 173 4.51 19.84 -18.36
CA ARG A 173 5.80 20.18 -17.75
C ARG A 173 6.72 18.99 -17.47
N GLY A 174 6.32 17.78 -17.84
CA GLY A 174 7.14 16.56 -17.73
C GLY A 174 6.90 15.73 -16.48
N HIS A 175 5.88 16.07 -15.67
CA HIS A 175 5.41 15.21 -14.57
C HIS A 175 4.55 14.07 -15.12
N ARG A 176 4.07 13.18 -14.23
CA ARG A 176 3.37 11.97 -14.66
C ARG A 176 1.99 11.84 -14.05
N LEU A 177 1.00 11.57 -14.88
CA LEU A 177 -0.33 11.15 -14.46
C LEU A 177 -0.26 9.73 -13.88
N VAL A 178 -0.89 9.52 -12.73
CA VAL A 178 -1.08 8.19 -12.12
C VAL A 178 -2.53 7.75 -12.23
N ALA A 179 -3.46 8.67 -11.93
CA ALA A 179 -4.89 8.44 -11.97
C ALA A 179 -5.63 9.78 -12.11
N ASP A 180 -6.77 9.78 -12.80
CA ASP A 180 -7.69 10.91 -12.84
C ASP A 180 -9.12 10.44 -12.51
N ASP A 181 -9.91 11.36 -11.95
CA ASP A 181 -11.28 11.19 -11.42
C ASP A 181 -11.44 10.18 -10.27
N VAL A 182 -10.96 8.96 -10.42
CA VAL A 182 -11.08 7.88 -9.43
C VAL A 182 -9.71 7.30 -9.10
N VAL A 183 -9.32 7.41 -7.83
CA VAL A 183 -8.06 6.86 -7.31
C VAL A 183 -8.35 5.72 -6.36
N HIS A 184 -7.87 4.52 -6.70
CA HIS A 184 -7.84 3.39 -5.77
C HIS A 184 -6.61 3.48 -4.89
N ILE A 185 -6.83 3.48 -3.59
CA ILE A 185 -5.77 3.61 -2.59
C ILE A 185 -5.71 2.32 -1.80
N THR A 186 -4.51 1.74 -1.68
CA THR A 186 -4.22 0.54 -0.89
C THR A 186 -3.16 0.86 0.15
N ARG A 187 -3.39 0.46 1.40
CA ARG A 187 -2.40 0.57 2.48
C ARG A 187 -1.50 -0.66 2.49
N ARG A 188 -0.22 -0.46 2.19
CA ARG A 188 0.82 -1.49 2.27
C ARG A 188 1.67 -1.28 3.53
N GLY A 189 1.97 -2.37 4.22
CA GLY A 189 2.63 -2.29 5.53
C GLY A 189 1.78 -1.50 6.52
N ASN A 190 2.45 -0.69 7.35
CA ASN A 190 1.77 0.08 8.40
C ASN A 190 1.39 1.50 7.96
N ASP A 191 2.17 2.12 7.08
CA ASP A 191 2.17 3.57 6.85
C ASP A 191 2.33 3.99 5.38
N VAL A 192 2.36 3.04 4.44
CA VAL A 192 2.55 3.35 3.02
C VAL A 192 1.23 3.25 2.28
N LEU A 193 0.74 4.39 1.76
CA LEU A 193 -0.41 4.44 0.87
C LEU A 193 0.06 4.42 -0.58
N ILE A 194 -0.44 3.46 -1.36
CA ILE A 194 -0.20 3.37 -2.81
C ILE A 194 -1.49 3.69 -3.54
N GLY A 195 -1.45 4.68 -4.42
CA GLY A 195 -2.55 5.04 -5.30
C GLY A 195 -2.34 4.54 -6.73
N ARG A 196 -3.44 4.18 -7.40
CA ARG A 196 -3.49 3.76 -8.80
C ARG A 196 -4.84 4.14 -9.44
N GLY A 197 -4.85 4.30 -10.76
CA GLY A 197 -6.10 4.50 -11.52
C GLY A 197 -6.92 3.22 -11.67
N HIS A 198 -8.19 3.36 -12.05
CA HIS A 198 -9.04 2.22 -12.40
C HIS A 198 -8.53 1.55 -13.69
N GLU A 199 -8.67 0.23 -13.82
CA GLU A 199 -8.08 -0.54 -14.93
C GLU A 199 -8.55 -0.08 -16.32
N LEU A 200 -9.79 0.41 -16.40
CA LEU A 200 -10.40 0.95 -17.63
C LEU A 200 -10.01 2.40 -17.92
N SER A 201 -9.84 3.24 -16.89
CA SER A 201 -9.55 4.67 -17.07
C SER A 201 -8.06 4.99 -17.12
N ARG A 202 -7.18 4.12 -16.60
CA ARG A 202 -5.69 4.20 -16.59
C ARG A 202 -5.06 5.52 -17.03
N HIS A 203 -4.99 5.77 -18.34
CA HIS A 203 -4.27 6.89 -18.96
C HIS A 203 -5.20 7.86 -19.67
N TYR A 204 -6.50 7.66 -19.56
CA TYR A 204 -7.52 8.53 -20.08
C TYR A 204 -7.86 9.62 -19.06
N MET A 205 -8.15 10.81 -19.58
CA MET A 205 -8.58 11.96 -18.81
C MET A 205 -9.74 12.64 -19.55
N GLU A 206 -10.78 13.03 -18.83
CA GLU A 206 -11.88 13.82 -19.39
C GLU A 206 -11.57 15.31 -19.20
N ILE A 207 -11.51 16.06 -20.30
CA ILE A 207 -11.34 17.50 -20.28
C ILE A 207 -12.61 18.18 -20.79
N ARG A 208 -13.17 19.09 -19.98
CA ARG A 208 -14.39 19.81 -20.36
C ARG A 208 -14.17 20.64 -21.62
N GLY A 209 -15.08 20.52 -22.57
CA GLY A 209 -15.00 21.20 -23.87
C GLY A 209 -14.08 20.52 -24.90
N VAL A 210 -13.31 19.52 -24.50
CA VAL A 210 -12.44 18.73 -25.41
C VAL A 210 -12.95 17.29 -25.55
N GLY A 211 -13.32 16.66 -24.43
CA GLY A 211 -13.73 15.25 -24.35
C GLY A 211 -12.67 14.37 -23.70
N LEU A 212 -12.80 13.05 -23.91
CA LEU A 212 -11.88 12.05 -23.37
C LEU A 212 -10.59 12.00 -24.19
N ILE A 213 -9.44 12.15 -23.54
CA ILE A 213 -8.11 12.12 -24.18
C ILE A 213 -7.22 11.03 -23.59
N ASP A 214 -6.34 10.44 -24.40
CA ASP A 214 -5.32 9.50 -23.95
C ASP A 214 -3.99 10.23 -23.71
N ILE A 215 -3.62 10.36 -22.44
CA ILE A 215 -2.40 11.05 -22.00
C ILE A 215 -1.14 10.32 -22.46
N GLN A 216 -1.16 8.99 -22.49
CA GLN A 216 -0.01 8.21 -22.95
C GLN A 216 0.21 8.39 -24.44
N ALA A 217 -0.85 8.42 -25.24
CA ALA A 217 -0.78 8.64 -26.68
C ALA A 217 -0.29 10.06 -27.03
N LEU A 218 -0.74 11.07 -26.28
CA LEU A 218 -0.40 12.47 -26.53
C LEU A 218 1.02 12.84 -26.05
N PHE A 219 1.42 12.41 -24.85
CA PHE A 219 2.65 12.87 -24.19
C PHE A 219 3.72 11.76 -24.02
N GLY A 220 3.40 10.54 -24.45
CA GLY A 220 4.29 9.38 -24.46
C GLY A 220 4.33 8.62 -23.12
N ILE A 221 5.00 7.47 -23.13
CA ILE A 221 5.11 6.57 -21.96
C ILE A 221 5.68 7.24 -20.70
N ARG A 222 6.49 8.30 -20.87
CA ARG A 222 7.09 9.06 -19.76
C ARG A 222 6.08 9.88 -18.95
N ALA A 223 4.93 10.20 -19.54
CA ALA A 223 3.89 11.06 -18.97
C ALA A 223 2.91 10.31 -18.06
N VAL A 224 3.04 8.98 -17.96
CA VAL A 224 2.12 8.15 -17.19
C VAL A 224 2.86 7.22 -16.24
N ARG A 225 2.19 6.82 -15.16
CA ARG A 225 2.70 5.87 -14.18
C ARG A 225 1.58 4.98 -13.66
N GLN A 226 1.82 3.68 -13.53
CA GLN A 226 0.76 2.73 -13.16
C GLN A 226 0.31 2.86 -11.69
N GLN A 227 1.25 3.17 -10.80
CA GLN A 227 0.99 3.36 -9.38
C GLN A 227 2.05 4.29 -8.78
N LYS A 228 1.68 4.97 -7.70
CA LYS A 228 2.58 5.87 -6.98
C LYS A 228 2.23 5.87 -5.50
N ARG A 229 3.25 5.99 -4.64
CA ARG A 229 3.02 6.27 -3.21
C ARG A 229 2.29 7.61 -3.10
N ILE A 230 1.44 7.79 -2.11
CA ILE A 230 0.84 9.08 -1.81
C ILE A 230 1.63 9.67 -0.65
N GLU A 231 2.26 10.82 -0.88
CA GLU A 231 3.10 11.49 0.11
C GLU A 231 2.46 12.81 0.60
N VAL A 232 1.66 13.48 -0.23
CA VAL A 232 0.98 14.75 0.14
C VAL A 232 -0.43 14.78 -0.44
N VAL A 233 -1.38 15.25 0.36
CA VAL A 233 -2.73 15.58 -0.11
C VAL A 233 -2.81 17.06 -0.42
N VAL A 234 -3.18 17.39 -1.66
CA VAL A 234 -3.42 18.76 -2.11
C VAL A 234 -4.93 18.98 -2.19
N GLN A 235 -5.46 19.78 -1.27
CA GLN A 235 -6.87 20.14 -1.24
C GLN A 235 -7.08 21.44 -2.02
N LEU A 236 -7.70 21.33 -3.20
CA LEU A 236 -8.12 22.49 -3.97
C LEU A 236 -9.43 23.04 -3.39
N GLU A 237 -9.46 24.34 -3.15
CA GLU A 237 -10.64 25.07 -2.68
C GLU A 237 -10.88 26.31 -3.54
N ASP A 238 -12.14 26.75 -3.62
CA ASP A 238 -12.44 28.05 -4.19
C ASP A 238 -11.86 29.15 -3.31
N TRP A 239 -11.36 30.21 -3.94
CA TRP A 239 -10.91 31.39 -3.21
C TRP A 239 -12.09 32.05 -2.49
N ASP A 240 -11.93 32.26 -1.18
CA ASP A 240 -12.84 33.03 -0.35
C ASP A 240 -12.08 34.19 0.30
N ALA A 241 -12.51 35.42 0.02
CA ALA A 241 -11.92 36.63 0.59
C ALA A 241 -12.13 36.74 2.12
N GLY A 242 -13.13 36.04 2.67
CA GLY A 242 -13.43 36.01 4.10
C GLY A 242 -12.65 34.97 4.89
N ARG A 243 -11.90 34.08 4.21
CA ARG A 243 -11.14 33.00 4.86
C ARG A 243 -9.67 33.40 4.97
N GLU A 244 -9.11 33.30 6.17
CA GLU A 244 -7.65 33.40 6.33
C GLU A 244 -6.99 32.09 5.90
N TYR A 245 -6.14 32.19 4.89
CA TYR A 245 -5.26 31.09 4.47
C TYR A 245 -3.93 31.22 5.19
N ASP A 246 -3.34 30.09 5.59
CA ASP A 246 -2.02 30.10 6.21
C ASP A 246 -0.98 30.71 5.25
N ARG A 247 -0.30 31.76 5.72
CA ARG A 247 0.74 32.49 4.98
C ARG A 247 2.15 32.14 5.47
N THR A 248 2.25 31.44 6.59
CA THR A 248 3.49 31.19 7.30
C THR A 248 4.04 29.80 7.00
N GLY A 249 3.16 28.81 6.78
CA GLY A 249 3.54 27.41 6.59
C GLY A 249 4.18 26.79 7.83
N ILE A 250 4.02 27.43 9.00
CA ILE A 250 4.63 27.01 10.28
C ILE A 250 3.83 25.86 10.91
N GLU A 251 2.50 25.88 10.79
CA GLU A 251 1.64 24.80 11.27
C GLU A 251 1.34 23.83 10.11
N GLY A 252 1.94 22.65 10.16
CA GLY A 252 1.64 21.58 9.21
C GLY A 252 0.24 21.01 9.45
N GLN A 253 -0.63 21.09 8.45
CA GLN A 253 -1.91 20.37 8.48
C GLN A 253 -1.70 18.92 8.05
N GLU A 254 -2.48 18.02 8.63
CA GLU A 254 -2.50 16.61 8.27
C GLU A 254 -3.93 16.13 8.04
N THR A 255 -4.06 15.12 7.17
CA THR A 255 -5.31 14.38 6.96
C THR A 255 -5.05 12.88 7.06
N LYS A 256 -6.10 12.09 7.30
CA LYS A 256 -5.98 10.63 7.40
C LYS A 256 -6.65 9.93 6.23
N VAL A 257 -5.92 9.04 5.58
CA VAL A 257 -6.44 8.12 4.56
C VAL A 257 -6.08 6.70 4.98
N LEU A 258 -7.09 5.82 5.12
CA LEU A 258 -6.90 4.46 5.67
C LEU A 258 -6.09 4.45 6.99
N GLU A 259 -6.40 5.41 7.87
CA GLU A 259 -5.75 5.64 9.18
C GLU A 259 -4.28 6.12 9.12
N VAL A 260 -3.70 6.27 7.92
CA VAL A 260 -2.36 6.82 7.72
C VAL A 260 -2.46 8.35 7.65
N ALA A 261 -1.69 9.04 8.49
CA ALA A 261 -1.58 10.50 8.46
C ALA A 261 -0.70 10.94 7.29
N LEU A 262 -1.19 11.90 6.51
CA LEU A 262 -0.50 12.51 5.38
C LEU A 262 -0.50 14.04 5.55
N PRO A 263 0.59 14.74 5.18
CA PRO A 263 0.60 16.18 5.02
C PRO A 263 -0.54 16.65 4.11
N LEU A 264 -1.28 17.66 4.57
CA LEU A 264 -2.36 18.32 3.84
C LEU A 264 -1.91 19.73 3.47
N VAL A 265 -2.01 20.07 2.19
CA VAL A 265 -1.82 21.44 1.72
C VAL A 265 -3.09 21.91 1.04
N THR A 266 -3.70 22.96 1.59
CA THR A 266 -4.88 23.59 0.99
C THR A 266 -4.44 24.69 0.04
N VAL A 267 -4.81 24.58 -1.23
CA VAL A 267 -4.43 25.54 -2.28
C VAL A 267 -5.70 26.20 -2.82
N PRO A 268 -5.89 27.51 -2.55
CA PRO A 268 -7.04 28.21 -3.08
C PRO A 268 -6.84 28.60 -4.55
N LEU A 269 -7.93 28.50 -5.30
CA LEU A 269 -7.99 28.86 -6.72
C LEU A 269 -8.23 30.36 -6.89
N ASN A 270 -7.13 31.12 -6.96
CA ASN A 270 -7.20 32.54 -7.25
C ASN A 270 -7.06 32.77 -8.77
N PRO A 271 -7.98 33.50 -9.41
CA PRO A 271 -7.83 33.90 -10.80
C PRO A 271 -6.47 34.57 -11.03
N GLY A 272 -5.72 34.12 -12.04
CA GLY A 272 -4.40 34.66 -12.40
C GLY A 272 -3.20 34.03 -11.69
N LYS A 273 -3.39 33.13 -10.72
CA LYS A 273 -2.29 32.32 -10.18
C LYS A 273 -2.12 31.02 -10.97
N ASN A 274 -0.87 30.66 -11.22
CA ASN A 274 -0.54 29.37 -11.84
C ASN A 274 -0.52 28.27 -10.78
N LEU A 275 -1.59 27.47 -10.73
CA LEU A 275 -1.75 26.39 -9.75
C LEU A 275 -0.63 25.33 -9.87
N THR A 276 -0.23 25.04 -11.09
CA THR A 276 0.82 24.07 -11.43
C THR A 276 2.15 24.41 -10.76
N VAL A 277 2.56 25.68 -10.79
CA VAL A 277 3.76 26.16 -10.07
C VAL A 277 3.63 25.96 -8.56
N ILE A 278 2.45 26.23 -7.99
CA ILE A 278 2.23 26.04 -6.55
C ILE A 278 2.38 24.56 -6.20
N CYS A 279 1.85 23.66 -7.00
CA CYS A 279 1.94 22.22 -6.78
C CYS A 279 3.39 21.70 -6.90
N GLU A 280 4.18 22.24 -7.84
CA GLU A 280 5.62 22.00 -7.92
C GLU A 280 6.35 22.45 -6.65
N VAL A 281 6.01 23.64 -6.12
CA VAL A 281 6.54 24.14 -4.85
C VAL A 281 6.14 23.25 -3.67
N VAL A 282 4.91 22.73 -3.65
CA VAL A 282 4.46 21.77 -2.61
C VAL A 282 5.32 20.51 -2.64
N ALA A 283 5.58 19.93 -3.82
CA ALA A 283 6.44 18.77 -3.95
C ALA A 283 7.89 19.07 -3.51
N MET A 284 8.46 20.21 -3.95
CA MET A 284 9.82 20.61 -3.54
C MET A 284 9.92 20.86 -2.03
N ASN A 285 8.92 21.50 -1.42
CA ASN A 285 8.90 21.74 0.02
C ASN A 285 8.78 20.43 0.80
N HIS A 286 8.00 19.46 0.31
CA HIS A 286 7.96 18.12 0.88
C HIS A 286 9.34 17.44 0.84
N LEU A 287 10.05 17.52 -0.28
CA LEU A 287 11.41 16.99 -0.41
C LEU A 287 12.40 17.68 0.53
N LEU A 288 12.30 19.01 0.71
CA LEU A 288 13.14 19.76 1.66
C LEU A 288 12.89 19.30 3.10
N ARG A 289 11.63 19.20 3.52
CA ARG A 289 11.27 18.73 4.87
C ARG A 289 11.73 17.28 5.10
N TYR A 290 11.57 16.42 4.10
CA TYR A 290 12.09 15.05 4.14
C TYR A 290 13.63 15.02 4.26
N GLY A 291 14.32 15.97 3.63
CA GLY A 291 15.76 16.19 3.77
C GLY A 291 16.20 16.86 5.09
N GLY A 292 15.26 17.15 6.00
CA GLY A 292 15.54 17.76 7.30
C GLY A 292 15.58 19.29 7.31
N VAL A 293 15.15 19.95 6.22
CA VAL A 293 15.14 21.41 6.10
C VAL A 293 13.71 21.93 6.19
N ASP A 294 13.38 22.64 7.28
CA ASP A 294 12.12 23.37 7.42
C ASP A 294 12.34 24.87 7.23
N SER A 295 11.94 25.39 6.07
CA SER A 295 12.18 26.79 5.70
C SER A 295 11.36 27.77 6.55
N ALA A 296 10.15 27.39 6.95
CA ALA A 296 9.26 28.22 7.76
C ALA A 296 9.82 28.36 9.18
N GLN A 297 10.24 27.23 9.77
CA GLN A 297 10.89 27.23 11.08
C GLN A 297 12.21 28.01 11.05
N ALA A 298 13.06 27.78 10.05
CA ALA A 298 14.34 28.48 9.91
C ALA A 298 14.18 30.00 9.71
N PHE A 299 13.08 30.43 9.10
CA PHE A 299 12.77 31.86 8.98
C PHE A 299 12.23 32.44 10.30
N ASN A 300 11.35 31.71 10.98
CA ASN A 300 10.83 32.10 12.28
C ASN A 300 11.95 32.27 13.32
N GLU A 301 12.88 31.31 13.39
CA GLU A 301 14.06 31.39 14.27
C GLU A 301 14.93 32.62 13.97
N ARG A 302 15.10 32.97 12.69
CA ARG A 302 15.83 34.19 12.29
C ARG A 302 15.10 35.46 12.69
N LEU A 303 13.77 35.51 12.57
CA LEU A 303 12.96 36.64 13.01
C LEU A 303 13.03 36.83 14.52
N ILE A 304 12.85 35.75 15.29
CA ILE A 304 12.95 35.77 16.76
C ILE A 304 14.32 36.29 17.19
N ARG A 305 15.40 35.82 16.55
CA ARG A 305 16.76 36.28 16.84
C ARG A 305 16.92 37.78 16.60
N ARG A 306 16.46 38.29 15.46
CA ARG A 306 16.53 39.74 15.15
C ARG A 306 15.70 40.60 16.11
N MET A 307 14.54 40.11 16.54
CA MET A 307 13.71 40.83 17.51
C MET A 307 14.37 40.89 18.88
N ALA A 308 15.02 39.80 19.32
CA ALA A 308 15.77 39.77 20.56
C ALA A 308 16.99 40.71 20.53
N GLU A 309 17.77 40.71 19.44
CA GLU A 309 18.91 41.62 19.25
C GLU A 309 18.48 43.10 19.29
N LYS A 310 17.35 43.43 18.62
CA LYS A 310 16.82 44.80 18.62
C LYS A 310 16.34 45.25 20.01
N ARG A 311 15.75 44.33 20.78
CA ARG A 311 15.29 44.59 22.15
C ARG A 311 16.47 44.82 23.10
N GLN A 312 17.52 44.02 23.00
CA GLN A 312 18.76 44.22 23.77
C GLN A 312 19.43 45.55 23.43
N LEU A 313 19.43 45.95 22.17
CA LEU A 313 19.96 47.25 21.76
C LEU A 313 19.13 48.42 22.32
N GLN A 314 17.81 48.28 22.39
CA GLN A 314 16.94 49.29 23.01
C GLN A 314 17.11 49.35 24.53
N GLU A 315 17.20 48.22 25.22
CA GLU A 315 17.46 48.16 26.66
C GLU A 315 18.83 48.77 27.00
N TYR A 316 19.88 48.48 26.20
CA TYR A 316 21.19 49.13 26.35
C TYR A 316 21.14 50.65 26.18
N LEU A 317 20.40 51.16 25.18
CA LEU A 317 20.25 52.60 24.93
C LEU A 317 19.38 53.32 25.98
N GLU A 318 18.46 52.61 26.65
CA GLU A 318 17.64 53.16 27.75
C GLU A 318 18.38 53.18 29.09
N GLU A 319 19.39 52.31 29.27
CA GLU A 319 20.26 52.27 30.46
C GLU A 319 21.44 53.25 30.38
N ASP A 320 21.73 53.80 29.19
CA ASP A 320 22.81 54.77 28.94
C ASP A 320 22.36 56.20 29.33
N TYR A 321 22.35 56.48 30.64
CA TYR A 321 22.17 57.84 31.18
C TYR A 321 23.53 58.53 31.35
N GLU A 322 24.00 59.22 30.30
CA GLU A 322 24.95 60.34 30.39
C GLU A 322 24.26 61.68 30.13
#